data_AF-A0A2T1GBW5-F1
#
_entry.id   AF-A0A2T1GBW5-F1
#
_cell.length_a   1.000
_cell.length_b   1.000
_cell.length_c   1.000
_cell.angle_alpha   90.00
_cell.angle_beta   90.00
_cell.angle_gamma   90.00
#
_symmetry.space_group_name_H-M   'P 1'
#
loop_
_entity.id
_entity.type
_entity.pdbx_description
1 polymer ?
#
loop_
_entity_poly.entity_id
_entity_poly.type
_entity_poly.pdbx_seq_one_letter_code
_entity_poly.pdbx_strand_id
1 'polypeptide(L)'
;MSGATIAICLGLCLLFFAWQQRHRLPIGKRGKSLSRQLRPQHPQLERKLLKLLGGNQNTASRLIQQSRLRNPDKPADWHWEKAIYDLERDRWR
;
A
#
# COMPACT_ATOMS: atom_id res chain seq x y z
N MET A 1 34.79 -18.31 0.59
CA MET A 1 33.34 -18.05 0.41
C MET A 1 33.09 -17.92 -1.09
N SER A 2 32.58 -18.98 -1.70
CA SER A 2 32.60 -19.17 -3.16
C SER A 2 31.63 -18.23 -3.87
N GLY A 3 32.07 -17.56 -4.95
CA GLY A 3 31.26 -16.57 -5.69
C GLY A 3 29.91 -17.07 -6.21
N ALA A 4 29.70 -18.39 -6.25
CA ALA A 4 28.43 -19.02 -6.61
C ALA A 4 27.27 -18.70 -5.63
N THR A 5 27.54 -18.54 -4.33
CA THR A 5 26.47 -18.22 -3.36
C THR A 5 25.96 -16.79 -3.53
N ILE A 6 26.85 -15.85 -3.85
CA ILE A 6 26.50 -14.45 -4.08
C ILE A 6 25.59 -14.33 -5.32
N ALA A 7 25.89 -15.07 -6.39
CA ALA A 7 25.09 -15.07 -7.60
C ALA A 7 23.66 -15.62 -7.37
N ILE A 8 23.52 -16.69 -6.58
CA ILE A 8 22.21 -17.26 -6.24
C ILE A 8 21.40 -16.31 -5.36
N CYS A 9 22.04 -15.69 -4.36
CA CYS A 9 21.38 -14.70 -3.50
C CYS A 9 20.90 -13.48 -4.29
N LEU A 10 21.73 -12.95 -5.21
CA LEU A 10 21.33 -11.83 -6.07
C LEU A 10 20.20 -12.22 -7.02
N GLY A 11 20.24 -13.43 -7.60
CA GLY A 11 19.15 -13.95 -8.43
C GLY A 11 17.82 -14.04 -7.68
N LEU A 12 17.82 -14.58 -6.47
CA LEU A 12 16.62 -14.68 -5.63
C LEU A 12 16.12 -13.31 -5.15
N CYS A 13 17.02 -12.40 -4.77
CA CYS A 13 16.67 -11.02 -4.41
C CYS A 13 16.05 -10.27 -5.60
N LEU A 14 16.59 -10.41 -6.81
CA LEU A 14 16.05 -9.77 -8.00
C LEU A 14 14.70 -10.37 -8.40
N LEU A 15 14.51 -11.68 -8.29
CA LEU A 15 13.21 -12.32 -8.53
C LEU A 15 12.18 -11.89 -7.48
N PHE A 16 12.55 -11.78 -6.21
CA PHE A 16 11.69 -11.29 -5.14
C PHE A 16 11.33 -9.81 -5.32
N PHE A 17 12.29 -8.96 -5.67
CA PHE A 17 12.07 -7.54 -5.91
C PHE A 17 11.26 -7.31 -7.20
N ALA A 18 11.48 -8.10 -8.24
CA ALA A 18 10.67 -8.09 -9.46
C ALA A 18 9.24 -8.56 -9.19
N TRP A 19 9.05 -9.58 -8.35
CA TRP A 19 7.72 -10.00 -7.88
C TRP A 19 7.03 -8.88 -7.07
N GLN A 20 7.79 -8.18 -6.21
CA GLN A 20 7.31 -7.03 -5.47
C GLN A 20 6.95 -5.83 -6.38
N GLN A 21 7.67 -5.63 -7.49
CA GLN A 21 7.36 -4.61 -8.50
C GLN A 21 6.22 -4.99 -9.44
N ARG A 22 6.05 -6.29 -9.78
CA ARG A 22 5.00 -6.77 -10.70
C ARG A 22 3.59 -6.70 -10.12
N HIS A 23 3.45 -6.47 -8.81
CA HIS A 23 2.19 -6.08 -8.16
C HIS A 23 1.85 -4.58 -8.30
N ARG A 24 2.68 -3.76 -8.95
CA ARG A 24 2.34 -2.38 -9.35
C ARG A 24 1.71 -2.38 -10.75
N LEU A 25 0.49 -2.91 -10.89
CA LEU A 25 -0.27 -2.84 -12.14
C LEU A 25 -0.94 -1.46 -12.33
N PRO A 26 -1.13 -1.01 -13.59
CA PRO A 26 -1.48 0.36 -13.93
C PRO A 26 -2.91 0.72 -13.50
N ILE A 27 -3.06 1.98 -13.08
CA ILE A 27 -4.31 2.60 -12.61
C ILE A 27 -5.22 2.86 -13.82
N GLY A 28 -5.89 1.81 -14.29
CA GLY A 28 -6.84 1.88 -15.40
C GLY A 28 -8.30 1.83 -14.94
N LYS A 29 -8.97 2.99 -14.95
CA LYS A 29 -10.44 3.18 -15.07
C LYS A 29 -11.42 2.46 -14.10
N ARG A 30 -10.95 1.81 -13.02
CA ARG A 30 -11.81 1.16 -11.98
C ARG A 30 -12.10 2.02 -10.73
N GLY A 31 -11.81 3.32 -10.77
CA GLY A 31 -11.79 4.19 -9.57
C GLY A 31 -13.14 4.43 -8.87
N LYS A 32 -14.27 4.46 -9.59
CA LYS A 32 -15.57 4.89 -9.01
C LYS A 32 -16.27 3.81 -8.16
N SER A 33 -16.18 2.54 -8.53
CA SER A 33 -16.75 1.44 -7.74
C SER A 33 -15.86 1.13 -6.53
N LEU A 34 -14.54 1.15 -6.72
CA LEU A 34 -13.57 0.83 -5.69
C LEU A 34 -13.60 1.85 -4.54
N SER A 35 -13.69 3.14 -4.85
CA SER A 35 -13.81 4.22 -3.85
C SER A 35 -15.06 4.07 -2.98
N ARG A 36 -16.17 3.60 -3.55
CA ARG A 36 -17.40 3.35 -2.78
C ARG A 36 -17.25 2.17 -1.83
N GLN A 37 -16.56 1.11 -2.27
CA GLN A 37 -16.33 -0.10 -1.46
C GLN A 37 -15.23 0.08 -0.41
N LEU A 38 -14.35 1.07 -0.60
CA LEU A 38 -13.25 1.41 0.31
C LEU A 38 -13.58 2.59 1.23
N ARG A 39 -14.83 3.06 1.24
CA ARG A 39 -15.24 4.10 2.17
C ARG A 39 -15.14 3.55 3.59
N PRO A 40 -14.39 4.20 4.49
CA PRO A 40 -14.31 3.75 5.87
C PRO A 40 -15.68 3.93 6.51
N GLN A 41 -16.05 3.02 7.41
CA GLN A 41 -17.22 3.19 8.25
C GLN A 41 -17.03 4.36 9.23
N HIS A 42 -15.77 4.67 9.54
CA HIS A 42 -15.36 5.75 10.43
C HIS A 42 -14.76 6.92 9.63
N PRO A 43 -15.50 8.03 9.41
CA PRO A 43 -15.02 9.20 8.66
C PRO A 43 -13.79 9.87 9.29
N GLN A 44 -13.55 9.60 10.57
CA GLN A 44 -12.38 10.08 11.30
C GLN A 44 -11.07 9.53 10.74
N LEU A 45 -11.06 8.29 10.25
CA LEU A 45 -9.89 7.67 9.64
C LEU A 45 -9.50 8.39 8.34
N GLU A 46 -10.48 8.78 7.53
CA GLU A 46 -10.25 9.56 6.32
C GLU A 46 -9.64 10.92 6.64
N ARG A 47 -10.23 11.65 7.58
CA ARG A 47 -9.68 12.95 8.02
C ARG A 47 -8.28 12.83 8.60
N LYS A 48 -8.02 11.79 9.39
CA LYS A 48 -6.69 11.54 9.98
C LYS A 48 -5.66 11.25 8.90
N LEU A 49 -5.96 10.37 7.96
CA LEU A 49 -5.06 10.04 6.85
C LEU A 49 -4.77 11.27 5.98
N LEU A 50 -5.81 12.05 5.65
CA LEU A 50 -5.62 13.29 4.88
C LEU A 50 -4.79 14.31 5.64
N LYS A 51 -4.97 14.47 6.96
CA LYS A 51 -4.14 15.37 7.77
C LYS A 51 -2.66 14.94 7.75
N LEU A 52 -2.38 13.64 7.82
CA LEU A 52 -1.01 13.11 7.72
C LEU A 52 -0.39 13.34 6.33
N LEU A 53 -1.21 13.39 5.28
CA LEU A 53 -0.79 13.60 3.89
C LEU A 53 -0.91 15.04 3.41
N GLY A 54 -1.17 16.01 4.30
CA GLY A 54 -1.33 17.42 3.93
C GLY A 54 -2.52 17.69 3.00
N GLY A 55 -3.59 16.89 3.12
CA GLY A 55 -4.80 17.01 2.29
C GLY A 55 -4.76 16.25 0.96
N ASN A 56 -3.68 15.51 0.67
CA ASN A 56 -3.52 14.82 -0.61
C ASN A 56 -4.41 13.56 -0.74
N GLN A 57 -5.62 13.75 -1.25
CA GLN A 57 -6.61 12.68 -1.46
C GLN A 57 -6.17 11.62 -2.48
N ASN A 58 -5.41 12.01 -3.51
CA ASN A 58 -4.91 11.06 -4.51
C ASN A 58 -3.91 10.09 -3.87
N THR A 59 -3.00 10.60 -3.03
CA THR A 59 -2.05 9.77 -2.30
C THR A 59 -2.75 8.87 -1.29
N ALA A 60 -3.74 9.38 -0.56
CA ALA A 60 -4.57 8.57 0.33
C ALA A 60 -5.21 7.40 -0.42
N SER A 61 -5.89 7.67 -1.53
CA SER A 61 -6.56 6.66 -2.34
C SER A 61 -5.59 5.58 -2.84
N ARG A 62 -4.39 5.98 -3.28
CA ARG A 62 -3.34 5.05 -3.73
C ARG A 62 -2.85 4.15 -2.60
N LEU A 63 -2.64 4.69 -1.39
CA LEU A 63 -2.21 3.91 -0.23
C LEU A 63 -3.23 2.85 0.16
N ILE A 64 -4.52 3.23 0.24
CA ILE A 64 -5.61 2.31 0.55
C ILE A 64 -5.73 1.23 -0.53
N GLN A 65 -5.66 1.62 -1.80
CA GLN A 65 -5.70 0.66 -2.91
C GLN A 65 -4.54 -0.33 -2.84
N GLN A 66 -3.32 0.14 -2.58
CA GLN A 66 -2.15 -0.72 -2.44
C GLN A 66 -2.27 -1.66 -1.24
N SER A 67 -2.82 -1.19 -0.12
CA SER A 67 -3.09 -2.00 1.07
C SER A 67 -4.08 -3.14 0.77
N ARG A 68 -5.15 -2.85 0.02
CA ARG A 68 -6.13 -3.84 -0.44
C ARG A 68 -5.54 -4.86 -1.39
N LEU A 69 -4.72 -4.44 -2.35
CA LEU A 69 -4.08 -5.38 -3.27
C LEU A 69 -3.21 -6.41 -2.53
N ARG A 70 -2.68 -6.04 -1.36
CA ARG A 70 -1.87 -6.93 -0.51
C ARG A 70 -2.70 -7.77 0.46
N ASN A 71 -3.86 -7.26 0.90
CA ASN A 71 -4.69 -7.90 1.92
C ASN A 71 -6.18 -7.85 1.52
N PRO A 72 -6.59 -8.53 0.45
CA PRO A 72 -7.94 -8.38 -0.11
C PRO A 72 -9.06 -8.89 0.80
N ASP A 73 -8.74 -9.72 1.80
CA ASP A 73 -9.64 -10.30 2.79
C ASP A 73 -10.01 -9.34 3.93
N LYS A 74 -9.35 -8.18 4.02
CA LYS A 74 -9.53 -7.25 5.14
C LYS A 74 -10.66 -6.26 4.91
N PRO A 75 -11.33 -5.81 5.98
CA PRO A 75 -12.37 -4.79 5.88
C PRO A 75 -11.78 -3.43 5.49
N ALA A 76 -12.62 -2.53 4.98
CA ALA A 76 -12.19 -1.20 4.55
C ALA A 76 -11.43 -0.46 5.65
N ASP A 77 -11.98 -0.41 6.87
CA ASP A 77 -11.39 0.30 8.02
C ASP A 77 -9.96 -0.15 8.33
N TRP A 78 -9.69 -1.46 8.24
CA TRP A 78 -8.35 -2.02 8.43
C TRP A 78 -7.33 -1.43 7.45
N HIS A 79 -7.72 -1.19 6.19
CA HIS A 79 -6.83 -0.57 5.22
C HIS A 79 -6.48 0.88 5.57
N TRP A 80 -7.46 1.62 6.12
CA TRP A 80 -7.24 3.00 6.56
C TRP A 80 -6.37 3.07 7.79
N GLU A 81 -6.65 2.25 8.80
CA GLU A 81 -5.82 2.12 10.00
C GLU A 81 -4.39 1.72 9.64
N LYS A 82 -4.24 0.75 8.73
CA LYS A 82 -2.93 0.30 8.28
C LYS A 82 -2.14 1.41 7.58
N ALA A 83 -2.78 2.17 6.69
CA ALA A 83 -2.13 3.29 6.01
C ALA A 83 -1.71 4.40 6.99
N ILE A 84 -2.55 4.70 7.99
CA ILE A 84 -2.22 5.65 9.05
C ILE A 84 -1.03 5.16 9.87
N TYR A 85 -1.07 3.90 10.32
CA TYR A 85 0.00 3.29 11.10
C TYR A 85 1.35 3.31 10.36
N ASP A 86 1.34 2.95 9.07
CA ASP A 86 2.56 2.92 8.26
C ASP A 86 3.15 4.34 8.10
N LEU A 87 2.32 5.38 7.92
CA LEU A 87 2.77 6.78 7.84
C LEU A 87 3.27 7.33 9.18
N GLU A 88 2.60 7.01 10.28
CA GLU A 88 3.02 7.43 11.62
C GLU A 88 4.38 6.80 11.98
N ARG A 89 4.57 5.52 11.63
CA ARG A 89 5.83 4.81 11.83
C ARG A 89 6.97 5.40 11.00
N ASP A 90 6.72 5.73 9.73
CA ASP A 90 7.75 6.28 8.85
C ASP A 90 8.17 7.72 9.23
N ARG A 91 7.32 8.46 9.97
CA ARG A 91 7.66 9.78 10.52
C ARG A 91 8.53 9.73 11.77
N TRP A 92 8.59 8.60 12.45
CA TRP A 92 9.36 8.42 13.70
C TRP A 92 10.71 7.72 13.47
N ARG A 93 11.14 7.59 12.21
CA ARG A 93 12.46 7.12 11.80
C ARG A 93 13.26 8.27 11.23
#